data_AF-A0A1Y6ET97-F1
#
_entry.id   AF-A0A1Y6ET97-F1
#
_cell.length_a   1.000
_cell.length_b   1.000
_cell.length_c   1.000
_cell.angle_alpha   90.00
_cell.angle_beta   90.00
_cell.angle_gamma   90.00
#
_symmetry.space_group_name_H-M   'P 1'
#
loop_
_entity.id
_entity.type
_entity.pdbx_description
1 polymer ?
#
loop_
_entity_poly.entity_id
_entity_poly.type
_entity_poly.pdbx_seq_one_letter_code
_entity_poly.pdbx_strand_id
1 'polypeptide(L)'
;MFSRSRFNPVPGAMDFWTYLRQPQPYRWVILAVSFLPLSLILWWATEESILVPPSPPEVTYITSYAPDRSDEEIAASNEANQRRKDERRAQLEEIEQRKREMYRDLGRATGIDVDAMEAEIEAERAAEEAAEAQTASETGETGAVASD
;
A
#
# COMPACT_ATOMS: atom_id res chain seq x y z
N MET A 1 45.71 27.34 22.70
CA MET A 1 45.71 26.32 23.77
C MET A 1 44.28 26.18 24.30
N PHE A 2 43.45 25.32 23.69
CA PHE A 2 42.06 25.12 24.10
C PHE A 2 41.93 23.76 24.79
N SER A 3 41.85 23.76 26.12
CA SER A 3 41.61 22.55 26.90
C SER A 3 40.20 22.03 26.65
N ARG A 4 40.08 20.79 26.11
CA ARG A 4 38.84 20.00 25.98
C ARG A 4 38.24 19.58 27.33
N SER A 5 38.86 19.98 28.45
CA SER A 5 38.43 19.60 29.81
C SER A 5 37.08 20.21 30.22
N ARG A 6 36.75 21.42 29.74
CA ARG A 6 35.60 22.19 30.26
C ARG A 6 34.21 21.62 29.94
N PHE A 7 34.12 20.76 28.91
CA PHE A 7 32.86 20.13 28.49
C PHE A 7 32.85 18.63 28.75
N ASN A 8 33.80 18.12 29.53
CA ASN A 8 33.79 16.72 29.93
C ASN A 8 32.75 16.53 31.05
N PRO A 9 31.69 15.73 30.87
CA PRO A 9 30.68 15.50 31.91
C PRO A 9 31.15 14.53 33.00
N VAL A 10 32.23 13.78 32.76
CA VAL A 10 32.73 12.73 33.66
C VAL A 10 33.14 13.29 35.04
N PRO A 11 33.90 14.40 35.14
CA PRO A 11 34.21 15.02 36.43
C PRO A 11 32.96 15.46 37.21
N GLY A 12 31.96 16.02 36.52
CA GLY A 12 30.71 16.45 37.15
C GLY A 12 29.89 15.28 37.70
N ALA A 13 29.82 14.17 36.95
CA ALA A 13 29.16 12.95 37.42
C ALA A 13 29.88 12.32 38.63
N MET A 14 31.22 12.32 38.64
CA MET A 14 32.00 11.82 39.79
C MET A 14 31.86 12.70 41.04
N ASP A 15 31.83 14.03 40.87
CA ASP A 15 31.61 14.98 41.96
C ASP A 15 30.22 14.80 42.58
N PHE A 16 29.19 14.71 41.74
CA PHE A 16 27.83 14.39 42.16
C PHE A 16 27.74 13.07 42.93
N TRP A 17 28.38 12.01 42.43
CA TRP A 17 28.39 10.70 43.08
C TRP A 17 29.11 10.72 44.45
N THR A 18 30.18 11.50 44.54
CA THR A 18 30.91 11.72 45.79
C THR A 18 30.04 12.44 46.81
N TYR A 19 29.32 13.49 46.39
CA TYR A 19 28.38 14.23 47.23
C TYR A 19 27.21 13.36 47.72
N LEU A 20 26.61 12.55 46.83
CA LEU A 20 25.52 11.63 47.20
C LEU A 20 25.92 10.59 48.26
N ARG A 21 27.18 10.12 48.24
CA ARG A 21 27.69 9.14 49.20
C ARG A 21 28.00 9.72 50.57
N GLN A 22 28.09 11.05 50.71
CA GLN A 22 28.32 11.66 52.02
C GLN A 22 27.19 11.35 53.00
N PRO A 23 27.50 11.11 54.29
CA PRO A 23 26.50 10.88 55.32
C PRO A 23 25.85 12.19 55.74
N GLN A 24 24.90 12.68 54.94
CA GLN A 24 24.08 13.84 55.26
C GLN A 24 22.66 13.40 55.69
N PRO A 25 22.05 14.07 56.69
CA PRO A 25 20.77 13.65 57.25
C PRO A 25 19.62 13.66 56.23
N TYR A 26 19.66 14.57 55.25
CA TYR A 26 18.55 14.78 54.30
C TYR A 26 18.77 14.20 52.89
N ARG A 27 19.85 13.45 52.65
CA ARG A 27 20.22 12.96 51.30
C ARG A 27 19.11 12.19 50.60
N TRP A 28 18.41 11.33 51.34
CA TRP A 28 17.31 10.51 50.81
C TRP A 28 16.03 11.32 50.60
N VAL A 29 15.78 12.33 51.43
CA VAL A 29 14.60 13.20 51.31
C VAL A 29 14.73 14.06 50.06
N ILE A 30 15.88 14.71 49.84
CA ILE A 30 16.13 15.54 48.66
C ILE A 30 16.06 14.69 47.38
N LEU A 31 16.63 13.49 47.42
CA LEU A 31 16.60 12.56 46.28
C LEU A 31 15.17 12.11 45.97
N ALA A 32 14.38 11.74 46.98
CA ALA A 32 12.98 11.37 46.79
C ALA A 32 12.13 12.53 46.22
N VAL A 33 12.32 13.75 46.73
CA VAL A 33 11.61 14.95 46.24
C VAL A 33 12.00 15.28 44.80
N SER A 34 13.24 14.99 44.40
CA SER A 34 13.70 15.22 43.03
C SER A 34 13.04 14.27 42.01
N PHE A 35 12.65 13.06 42.43
CA PHE A 35 11.93 12.10 41.59
C PHE A 35 10.42 12.35 41.51
N LEU A 36 9.83 13.08 42.48
CA LEU A 36 8.38 13.36 42.50
C LEU A 36 7.78 13.87 41.18
N PRO A 37 8.32 14.92 40.52
CA PRO A 37 7.71 15.44 39.30
C PRO A 37 7.72 14.43 38.15
N LEU A 38 8.81 13.67 37.98
CA LEU A 38 8.90 12.63 36.96
C LEU A 38 7.93 11.48 37.27
N SER A 39 7.90 11.01 38.51
CA SER A 39 7.00 9.94 38.94
C SER A 39 5.53 10.32 38.77
N LEU A 40 5.16 11.58 39.02
CA LEU A 40 3.79 12.07 38.85
C LEU A 40 3.37 12.05 37.37
N ILE A 41 4.25 12.50 36.46
CA ILE A 41 4.00 12.48 35.02
C ILE A 41 3.85 11.05 34.52
N LEU A 42 4.74 10.15 34.95
CA LEU A 42 4.68 8.73 34.56
C LEU A 42 3.43 8.05 35.11
N TRP A 43 3.05 8.33 36.36
CA TRP A 43 1.82 7.81 36.96
C TRP A 43 0.59 8.26 36.18
N TRP A 44 0.47 9.56 35.89
CA TRP A 44 -0.61 10.11 35.08
C TRP A 44 -0.65 9.51 33.66
N ALA A 45 0.51 9.36 33.03
CA ALA A 45 0.62 8.76 31.69
C ALA A 45 0.23 7.27 31.66
N THR A 46 0.30 6.55 32.79
CA THR A 46 -0.11 5.14 32.88
C THR A 46 -1.60 4.93 33.11
N GLU A 47 -2.38 6.00 33.33
CA GLU A 47 -3.83 5.88 33.57
C GLU A 47 -4.63 5.59 32.29
N GLU A 48 -4.01 5.62 31.10
CA GLU A 48 -4.75 5.55 29.83
C GLU A 48 -4.54 4.26 29.01
N SER A 49 -5.65 3.85 28.40
CA SER A 49 -5.88 2.80 27.40
C SER A 49 -6.06 1.35 27.89
N ILE A 50 -7.27 1.08 28.40
CA ILE A 50 -7.91 -0.19 28.06
C ILE A 50 -8.17 -0.13 26.55
N LEU A 51 -7.39 -0.87 25.75
CA LEU A 51 -7.74 -1.16 24.36
C LEU A 51 -9.01 -2.02 24.37
N VAL A 52 -10.18 -1.39 24.43
CA VAL A 52 -11.40 -2.06 24.03
C VAL A 52 -11.25 -2.28 22.52
N PRO A 53 -11.26 -3.53 22.02
CA PRO A 53 -11.24 -3.75 20.58
C PRO A 53 -12.42 -2.98 19.97
N PRO A 54 -12.22 -2.26 18.85
CA PRO A 54 -13.29 -1.50 18.23
C PRO A 54 -14.49 -2.42 18.00
N SER A 55 -15.69 -1.96 18.37
CA SER A 55 -16.91 -2.71 18.07
C SER A 55 -16.97 -2.97 16.57
N PRO A 56 -17.28 -4.21 16.12
CA PRO A 56 -17.38 -4.50 14.69
C PRO A 56 -18.38 -3.54 14.04
N PRO A 57 -18.10 -3.04 12.82
CA PRO A 57 -18.98 -2.09 12.15
C PRO A 57 -20.34 -2.72 11.85
N GLU A 58 -21.41 -1.94 12.02
CA GLU A 58 -22.74 -2.34 11.60
C GLU A 58 -22.84 -2.28 10.06
N VAL A 59 -22.86 -3.44 9.41
CA VAL A 59 -22.97 -3.54 7.95
C VAL A 59 -24.44 -3.69 7.57
N THR A 60 -25.01 -2.67 6.92
CA THR A 60 -26.35 -2.77 6.31
C THR A 60 -26.21 -3.23 4.86
N TYR A 61 -26.68 -4.42 4.55
CA TYR A 61 -26.73 -4.93 3.17
C TYR A 61 -27.99 -4.42 2.46
N ILE A 62 -27.80 -3.61 1.42
CA ILE A 62 -28.87 -3.22 0.50
C ILE A 62 -28.84 -4.20 -0.67
N THR A 63 -29.83 -5.08 -0.76
CA THR A 63 -29.93 -6.05 -1.85
C THR A 63 -31.04 -5.67 -2.81
N SER A 64 -30.76 -5.73 -4.12
CA SER A 64 -31.74 -5.48 -5.18
C SER A 64 -32.50 -6.74 -5.61
N TYR A 65 -32.15 -7.89 -5.01
CA TYR A 65 -32.75 -9.18 -5.33
C TYR A 65 -33.64 -9.64 -4.17
N ALA A 66 -34.69 -10.39 -4.48
CA ALA A 66 -35.53 -11.00 -3.47
C ALA A 66 -34.69 -11.98 -2.62
N PRO A 67 -34.81 -11.93 -1.27
CA PRO A 67 -34.01 -12.76 -0.37
C PRO A 67 -34.39 -14.25 -0.42
N ASP A 68 -35.56 -14.56 -0.94
CA ASP A 68 -36.18 -15.88 -1.03
C ASP A 68 -36.12 -16.50 -2.43
N ARG A 69 -35.34 -15.90 -3.36
CA ARG A 69 -35.18 -16.45 -4.71
C ARG A 69 -34.53 -17.84 -4.66
N SER A 70 -35.07 -18.78 -5.43
CA SER A 70 -34.54 -20.14 -5.53
C SER A 70 -33.31 -20.19 -6.44
N ASP A 71 -32.41 -21.15 -6.21
CA ASP A 71 -31.20 -21.34 -7.04
C ASP A 71 -31.53 -21.54 -8.54
N GLU A 72 -32.68 -22.15 -8.85
CA GLU A 72 -33.15 -22.31 -10.23
C GLU A 72 -33.47 -20.96 -10.89
N GLU A 73 -34.13 -20.06 -10.17
CA GLU A 73 -34.41 -18.70 -10.65
C GLU A 73 -33.12 -17.88 -10.81
N ILE A 74 -32.11 -18.12 -9.96
CA ILE A 74 -30.78 -17.53 -10.11
C ILE A 74 -30.14 -17.97 -11.42
N ALA A 75 -30.11 -19.28 -11.66
CA ALA A 75 -29.50 -19.86 -12.84
C ALA A 75 -30.19 -19.35 -14.12
N ALA A 76 -31.52 -19.36 -14.15
CA ALA A 76 -32.30 -18.86 -15.29
C ALA A 76 -32.07 -17.37 -15.55
N SER A 77 -32.05 -16.54 -14.50
CA SER A 77 -31.75 -15.12 -14.62
C SER A 77 -30.33 -14.88 -15.14
N ASN A 78 -29.35 -15.65 -14.64
CA ASN A 78 -27.97 -15.53 -15.07
C ASN A 78 -27.81 -15.92 -16.54
N GLU A 79 -28.42 -17.01 -16.98
CA GLU A 79 -28.37 -17.45 -18.38
C GLU A 79 -28.97 -16.38 -19.31
N ALA A 80 -30.15 -15.85 -18.97
CA ALA A 80 -30.77 -14.77 -19.73
C ALA A 80 -29.92 -13.50 -19.78
N ASN A 81 -29.22 -13.18 -18.67
CA ASN A 81 -28.28 -12.06 -18.62
C ASN A 81 -27.03 -12.32 -19.48
N GLN A 82 -26.49 -13.53 -19.50
CA GLN A 82 -25.33 -13.87 -20.32
C GLN A 82 -25.67 -13.75 -21.80
N ARG A 83 -26.79 -14.31 -22.25
CA ARG A 83 -27.24 -14.18 -23.64
C ARG A 83 -27.32 -12.70 -24.08
N ARG A 84 -27.96 -11.85 -23.26
CA ARG A 84 -28.01 -10.40 -23.50
C ARG A 84 -26.65 -9.70 -23.46
N LYS A 85 -25.70 -10.23 -22.70
CA LYS A 85 -24.33 -9.70 -22.64
C LYS A 85 -23.55 -10.08 -23.89
N ASP A 86 -23.68 -11.32 -24.33
CA ASP A 86 -22.99 -11.85 -25.51
C ASP A 86 -23.51 -11.19 -26.78
N GLU A 87 -24.84 -11.02 -26.93
CA GLU A 87 -25.44 -10.27 -28.04
C GLU A 87 -24.93 -8.83 -28.12
N ARG A 88 -24.88 -8.12 -26.99
CA ARG A 88 -24.35 -6.75 -26.94
C ARG A 88 -22.86 -6.70 -27.23
N ARG A 89 -22.10 -7.69 -26.76
CA ARG A 89 -20.66 -7.79 -27.03
C ARG A 89 -20.42 -7.95 -28.54
N ALA A 90 -21.13 -8.87 -29.19
CA ALA A 90 -21.01 -9.09 -30.63
C ALA A 90 -21.32 -7.80 -31.43
N GLN A 91 -22.37 -7.07 -31.05
CA GLN A 91 -22.70 -5.78 -31.67
C GLN A 91 -21.61 -4.73 -31.47
N LEU A 92 -21.04 -4.65 -30.26
CA LEU A 92 -19.96 -3.71 -29.97
C LEU A 92 -18.69 -4.05 -30.74
N GLU A 93 -18.35 -5.32 -30.87
CA GLU A 93 -17.21 -5.79 -31.67
C GLU A 93 -17.38 -5.43 -33.15
N GLU A 94 -18.58 -5.61 -33.71
CA GLU A 94 -18.90 -5.19 -35.08
C GLU A 94 -18.77 -3.66 -35.26
N ILE A 95 -19.31 -2.89 -34.32
CA ILE A 95 -19.20 -1.42 -34.32
C ILE A 95 -17.72 -1.00 -34.25
N GLU A 96 -16.92 -1.66 -33.42
CA GLU A 96 -15.51 -1.34 -33.24
C GLU A 96 -14.69 -1.71 -34.48
N GLN A 97 -14.96 -2.85 -35.11
CA GLN A 97 -14.35 -3.23 -36.41
C GLN A 97 -14.66 -2.18 -37.47
N ARG A 98 -15.93 -1.82 -37.64
CA ARG A 98 -16.35 -0.77 -38.58
C ARG A 98 -15.70 0.58 -38.26
N LYS A 99 -15.58 0.92 -36.97
CA LYS A 99 -14.91 2.14 -36.53
C LYS A 99 -13.44 2.13 -36.96
N ARG A 100 -12.71 1.03 -36.71
CA ARG A 100 -11.31 0.87 -37.14
C ARG A 100 -11.16 1.03 -38.65
N GLU A 101 -12.02 0.37 -39.44
CA GLU A 101 -12.03 0.48 -40.91
C GLU A 101 -12.27 1.92 -41.37
N MET A 102 -13.27 2.60 -40.80
CA MET A 102 -13.54 4.01 -41.12
C MET A 102 -12.34 4.92 -40.83
N TYR A 103 -11.63 4.71 -39.71
CA TYR A 103 -10.43 5.51 -39.40
C TYR A 103 -9.27 5.20 -40.34
N ARG A 104 -9.07 3.94 -40.74
CA ARG A 104 -8.07 3.56 -41.75
C ARG A 104 -8.34 4.24 -43.08
N ASP A 105 -9.59 4.19 -43.54
CA ASP A 105 -9.99 4.81 -44.80
C ASP A 105 -9.85 6.34 -44.75
N LEU A 106 -10.20 6.96 -43.62
CA LEU A 106 -9.99 8.38 -43.40
C LEU A 106 -8.50 8.74 -43.43
N GLY A 107 -7.64 7.96 -42.77
CA GLY A 107 -6.19 8.13 -42.80
C GLY A 107 -5.66 8.12 -44.23
N ARG A 108 -6.02 7.10 -45.01
CA ARG A 108 -5.65 6.99 -46.43
C ARG A 108 -6.14 8.18 -47.26
N ALA A 109 -7.39 8.60 -47.06
CA ALA A 109 -7.97 9.74 -47.79
C ALA A 109 -7.30 11.08 -47.45
N THR A 110 -6.78 11.24 -46.23
CA THR A 110 -6.06 12.44 -45.78
C THR A 110 -4.56 12.41 -46.12
N GLY A 111 -4.08 11.36 -46.79
CA GLY A 111 -2.69 11.22 -47.22
C GLY A 111 -1.74 10.64 -46.15
N ILE A 112 -2.28 10.03 -45.10
CA ILE A 112 -1.50 9.30 -44.09
C ILE A 112 -1.27 7.87 -44.59
N ASP A 113 -0.03 7.39 -44.53
CA ASP A 113 0.34 5.99 -44.82
C ASP A 113 0.03 5.10 -43.59
N VAL A 114 -1.20 4.59 -43.55
CA VAL A 114 -1.70 3.76 -42.45
C VAL A 114 -1.02 2.40 -42.40
N ASP A 115 -0.65 1.84 -43.54
CA ASP A 115 -0.10 0.48 -43.62
C ASP A 115 1.36 0.46 -43.09
N ALA A 116 2.15 1.49 -43.38
CA ALA A 116 3.48 1.66 -42.79
C ALA A 116 3.43 1.87 -41.27
N MET A 117 2.46 2.64 -40.79
CA MET A 117 2.26 2.91 -39.37
C MET A 117 1.84 1.65 -38.60
N GLU A 118 0.96 0.83 -39.16
CA GLU A 118 0.58 -0.46 -38.55
C GLU A 118 1.77 -1.42 -38.44
N ALA A 119 2.62 -1.46 -39.47
CA ALA A 119 3.83 -2.30 -39.44
C ALA A 119 4.83 -1.85 -38.36
N GLU A 120 5.00 -0.55 -38.16
CA GLU A 120 5.84 0.00 -37.08
C GLU A 120 5.28 -0.35 -35.70
N ILE A 121 3.96 -0.19 -35.51
CA ILE A 121 3.28 -0.53 -34.25
C ILE A 121 3.39 -2.02 -33.89
N GLU A 122 3.25 -2.92 -34.87
CA GLU A 122 3.42 -4.36 -34.63
C GLU A 122 4.88 -4.71 -34.28
N ALA A 123 5.85 -4.06 -34.94
CA ALA A 123 7.27 -4.27 -34.63
C ALA A 123 7.62 -3.77 -33.22
N GLU A 124 7.08 -2.62 -32.81
CA GLU A 124 7.25 -2.07 -31.46
C GLU A 124 6.61 -2.98 -30.40
N ARG A 125 5.37 -3.44 -30.61
CA ARG A 125 4.71 -4.39 -29.70
C ARG A 125 5.48 -5.71 -29.56
N ALA A 126 5.95 -6.27 -30.67
CA ALA A 126 6.74 -7.51 -30.62
C ALA A 126 8.06 -7.33 -29.86
N ALA A 127 8.70 -6.16 -29.98
CA ALA A 127 9.91 -5.83 -29.24
C ALA A 127 9.63 -5.64 -27.74
N GLU A 128 8.52 -4.99 -27.39
CA GLU A 128 8.08 -4.79 -26.01
C GLU A 128 7.74 -6.13 -25.35
N GLU A 129 6.94 -6.99 -26.00
CA GLU A 129 6.62 -8.34 -25.49
C GLU A 129 7.88 -9.20 -25.29
N ALA A 130 8.86 -9.09 -26.20
CA ALA A 130 10.13 -9.81 -26.07
C ALA A 130 10.99 -9.28 -24.91
N ALA A 131 10.94 -7.98 -24.63
CA ALA A 131 11.62 -7.37 -23.49
C ALA A 131 10.94 -7.71 -22.16
N GLU A 132 9.60 -7.72 -22.13
CA GLU A 132 8.82 -8.15 -20.97
C GLU A 132 9.05 -9.64 -20.65
N ALA A 133 9.12 -10.51 -21.66
CA ALA A 133 9.43 -11.92 -21.48
C ALA A 133 10.86 -12.14 -20.92
N GLN A 134 11.84 -11.38 -21.41
CA GLN A 134 13.22 -11.43 -20.91
C GLN A 134 13.31 -10.97 -19.45
N THR A 135 12.72 -9.81 -19.12
CA THR A 135 12.71 -9.29 -17.75
C THR A 135 11.94 -10.19 -16.77
N ALA A 136 10.84 -10.83 -17.21
CA ALA A 136 10.13 -11.83 -16.41
C ALA A 136 10.97 -13.10 -16.17
N SER A 137 11.77 -13.53 -17.14
CA SER A 137 12.67 -14.69 -16.99
C SER A 137 13.86 -14.40 -16.07
N GLU A 138 14.47 -13.22 -16.17
CA GLU A 138 15.60 -12.78 -15.32
C GLU A 138 15.17 -12.60 -13.84
N THR A 139 13.95 -12.12 -13.62
CA THR A 139 13.36 -11.98 -12.27
C THR A 139 13.01 -13.35 -11.66
N GLY A 140 12.65 -14.34 -12.50
CA GLY A 140 12.41 -15.72 -12.08
C GLY A 140 13.68 -16.48 -11.70
N GLU A 141 14.79 -16.28 -12.42
CA GLU A 141 16.09 -16.92 -12.13
C GLU A 141 16.76 -16.35 -10.86
N THR A 142 16.66 -15.05 -10.63
CA THR A 142 17.23 -14.41 -9.42
C THR A 142 16.53 -14.82 -8.13
N GLY A 143 15.26 -15.22 -8.17
CA GLY A 143 14.53 -15.78 -7.01
C GLY A 143 14.94 -17.22 -6.66
N ALA A 144 15.39 -18.02 -7.62
CA ALA A 144 15.82 -19.40 -7.40
C ALA A 144 17.22 -19.50 -6.79
N VAL A 145 18.13 -18.58 -7.14
CA VAL A 145 19.52 -18.56 -6.63
C VAL A 145 19.62 -18.00 -5.19
N ALA A 146 18.61 -17.27 -4.71
CA ALA A 146 18.57 -16.74 -3.34
C ALA A 146 18.02 -17.74 -2.29
N SER A 147 17.71 -18.98 -2.69
CA SER A 147 17.07 -20.00 -1.85
C SER A 147 17.95 -21.21 -1.51
N ASP A 148 19.25 -21.17 -1.83
CA ASP A 148 20.25 -22.22 -1.50
C ASP A 148 21.25 -21.72 -0.44
#